data_AF-E3KEA4-F1
#
_entry.id   AF-E3KEA4-F1
#
_cell.length_a   1.000
_cell.length_b   1.000
_cell.length_c   1.000
_cell.angle_alpha   90.00
_cell.angle_beta   90.00
_cell.angle_gamma   90.00
#
_symmetry.space_group_name_H-M   'P 1'
#
loop_
_entity.id
_entity.type
_entity.pdbx_description
1 polymer ?
#
loop_
_entity_poly.entity_id
_entity_poly.type
_entity_poly.pdbx_seq_one_letter_code
_entity_poly.pdbx_strand_id
1 'polypeptide(L)'
;MDIINTLEFSKHLSKQAQQAETPSNEPNLSDLQLHPHELEAIQVLAKLINNGTTYWSSPDMDLGLSMIKPLAVLFLHPSTDKFQNFLALESLSYLSGSEDDTAEILRWSQILDQLDGIIESEPSKQAIHFMDSLLCDPAYRKRFAPPEDSTQIDTAYMTRLKNFILLIKEEDHHVHCAAASALWNLTHSSPEVCKLILSDPSLTETLLKSFRQWSGGERDVAGFYLSTSGSMIGVFTNIYKQLDCSPEDNPPALFVDDRLHYALWLIDDYCGEGMEHGEFKDCRDLQDDVTELSTWIVDNFEARKKFNHFDLNGRESADYDAYR
;
A
#
# COMPACT_ATOMS: atom_id res chain seq x y z
N MET A 1 -19.38 -27.38 -5.47
CA MET A 1 -19.06 -27.63 -6.90
C MET A 1 -17.74 -28.40 -6.93
N ASP A 2 -17.72 -29.68 -7.33
CA ASP A 2 -16.60 -30.62 -7.08
C ASP A 2 -15.41 -30.50 -8.07
N ILE A 3 -15.30 -29.36 -8.77
CA ILE A 3 -14.32 -29.14 -9.85
C ILE A 3 -12.89 -29.16 -9.30
N ILE A 4 -12.69 -28.63 -8.10
CA ILE A 4 -11.37 -28.56 -7.44
C ILE A 4 -10.85 -29.98 -7.14
N ASN A 5 -11.73 -30.88 -6.71
CA ASN A 5 -11.39 -32.29 -6.45
C ASN A 5 -11.16 -33.11 -7.72
N THR A 6 -11.65 -32.65 -8.89
CA THR A 6 -11.37 -33.27 -10.19
C THR A 6 -10.08 -32.81 -10.85
N LEU A 7 -9.44 -31.72 -10.41
CA LEU A 7 -8.12 -31.34 -10.90
C LEU A 7 -7.08 -32.35 -10.39
N GLU A 8 -6.25 -32.90 -11.29
CA GLU A 8 -5.16 -33.82 -10.89
C GLU A 8 -4.14 -33.13 -9.97
N PHE A 9 -4.09 -31.80 -10.03
CA PHE A 9 -3.53 -30.89 -9.05
C PHE A 9 -3.77 -31.30 -7.60
N SER A 10 -5.01 -31.67 -7.23
CA SER A 10 -5.34 -32.13 -5.87
C SER A 10 -4.58 -33.40 -5.47
N LYS A 11 -4.33 -34.31 -6.43
CA LYS A 11 -3.59 -35.56 -6.23
C LYS A 11 -2.08 -35.34 -6.15
N HIS A 12 -1.53 -34.43 -6.97
CA HIS A 12 -0.12 -34.05 -6.91
C HIS A 12 0.21 -33.33 -5.60
N LEU A 13 -0.67 -32.42 -5.17
CA LEU A 13 -0.59 -31.74 -3.88
C LEU A 13 -0.78 -32.67 -2.69
N SER A 14 -1.72 -33.62 -2.76
CA SER A 14 -1.90 -34.60 -1.69
C SER A 14 -0.65 -35.46 -1.51
N LYS A 15 0.06 -35.81 -2.60
CA LYS A 15 1.34 -36.52 -2.52
C LYS A 15 2.49 -35.69 -1.96
N GLN A 16 2.61 -34.40 -2.32
CA GLN A 16 3.62 -33.51 -1.75
C GLN A 16 3.33 -33.16 -0.28
N ALA A 17 2.05 -32.94 0.08
CA ALA A 17 1.63 -32.68 1.46
C ALA A 17 1.85 -33.90 2.37
N GLN A 18 1.67 -35.13 1.86
CA GLN A 18 2.01 -36.36 2.59
C GLN A 18 3.53 -36.54 2.81
N GLN A 19 4.38 -35.89 2.01
CA GLN A 19 5.83 -35.88 2.23
C GLN A 19 6.29 -34.78 3.21
N ALA A 20 5.41 -33.83 3.53
CA ALA A 20 5.68 -32.66 4.37
C ALA A 20 5.29 -32.88 5.85
N GLU A 21 5.38 -34.10 6.40
CA GLU A 21 5.10 -34.40 7.83
C GLU A 21 6.05 -33.72 8.84
N THR A 22 6.91 -32.79 8.39
CA THR A 22 7.72 -31.93 9.26
C THR A 22 7.36 -30.46 9.03
N PRO A 23 7.18 -29.63 10.07
CA PRO A 23 6.65 -28.26 9.95
C PRO A 23 7.50 -27.27 9.13
N SER A 24 8.67 -27.70 8.63
CA SER A 24 9.68 -26.85 7.99
C SER A 24 9.77 -27.05 6.47
N ASN A 25 8.96 -27.94 5.88
CA ASN A 25 8.97 -28.21 4.44
C ASN A 25 7.63 -27.82 3.82
N GLU A 26 7.35 -26.52 3.71
CA GLU A 26 6.31 -26.07 2.79
C GLU A 26 6.65 -26.58 1.37
N PRO A 27 5.71 -27.23 0.66
CA PRO A 27 5.99 -27.71 -0.68
C PRO A 27 6.24 -26.51 -1.60
N ASN A 28 7.36 -26.51 -2.33
CA ASN A 28 7.66 -25.48 -3.31
C ASN A 28 6.59 -25.50 -4.41
N LEU A 29 5.70 -24.51 -4.39
CA LEU A 29 4.58 -24.43 -5.30
C LEU A 29 5.00 -24.09 -6.74
N SER A 30 6.16 -23.46 -6.92
CA SER A 30 6.70 -23.15 -8.25
C SER A 30 7.22 -24.39 -9.01
N ASP A 31 7.51 -25.49 -8.30
CA ASP A 31 7.97 -26.76 -8.88
C ASP A 31 6.81 -27.69 -9.30
N LEU A 32 5.55 -27.31 -9.02
CA LEU A 32 4.39 -28.08 -9.45
C LEU A 32 4.26 -28.02 -10.97
N GLN A 33 4.60 -29.15 -11.62
CA GLN A 33 4.30 -29.35 -13.02
C GLN A 33 2.78 -29.50 -13.21
N LEU A 34 2.12 -28.41 -13.59
CA LEU A 34 0.72 -28.44 -13.99
C LEU A 34 0.59 -28.74 -15.48
N HIS A 35 -0.41 -29.55 -15.82
CA HIS A 35 -0.79 -29.69 -17.22
C HIS A 35 -1.39 -28.35 -17.72
N PRO A 36 -1.16 -27.92 -18.97
CA PRO A 36 -1.73 -26.66 -19.49
C PRO A 36 -3.24 -26.50 -19.26
N HIS A 37 -4.00 -27.58 -19.39
CA HIS A 37 -5.45 -27.59 -19.11
C HIS A 37 -5.82 -27.32 -17.63
N GLU A 38 -4.93 -27.62 -16.68
CA GLU A 38 -5.15 -27.30 -15.27
C GLU A 38 -4.94 -25.81 -15.01
N LEU A 39 -3.91 -25.21 -15.61
CA LEU A 39 -3.71 -23.75 -15.58
C LEU A 39 -4.90 -23.02 -16.22
N GLU A 40 -5.39 -23.51 -17.37
CA GLU A 40 -6.60 -22.98 -18.01
C GLU A 40 -7.83 -23.09 -17.10
N ALA A 41 -8.00 -24.23 -16.41
CA ALA A 41 -9.11 -24.41 -15.48
C ALA A 41 -9.04 -23.45 -14.29
N ILE A 42 -7.86 -23.27 -13.68
CA ILE A 42 -7.65 -22.31 -12.59
C ILE A 42 -7.92 -20.89 -13.09
N GLN A 43 -7.47 -20.54 -14.30
CA GLN A 43 -7.72 -19.24 -14.92
C GLN A 43 -9.22 -18.98 -15.15
N VAL A 44 -9.98 -19.99 -15.57
CA VAL A 44 -11.44 -19.88 -15.71
C VAL A 44 -12.11 -19.61 -14.36
N LEU A 45 -11.66 -20.30 -13.31
CA LEU A 45 -12.17 -20.09 -11.95
C LEU A 45 -11.82 -18.68 -11.43
N ALA A 46 -10.60 -18.20 -11.66
CA ALA A 46 -10.19 -16.83 -11.32
C ALA A 46 -11.07 -15.77 -12.01
N LYS A 47 -11.40 -15.96 -13.30
CA LYS A 47 -12.36 -15.07 -14.00
C LYS A 47 -13.75 -15.07 -13.37
N LEU A 48 -14.23 -16.23 -12.90
CA LEU A 48 -15.54 -16.33 -12.25
C LEU A 48 -15.59 -15.61 -10.89
N ILE A 49 -14.46 -15.63 -10.16
CA ILE A 49 -14.27 -14.87 -8.92
C ILE A 49 -14.30 -13.37 -9.25
N ASN A 50 -13.46 -12.93 -10.19
CA ASN A 50 -13.28 -11.51 -10.50
C ASN A 50 -14.54 -10.84 -11.09
N ASN A 51 -15.39 -11.60 -11.79
CA ASN A 51 -16.66 -11.08 -12.34
C ASN A 51 -17.76 -10.89 -11.27
N GLY A 52 -17.47 -11.09 -9.98
CA GLY A 52 -18.44 -10.93 -8.89
C GLY A 52 -19.58 -11.95 -8.90
N THR A 53 -19.57 -12.88 -9.86
CA THR A 53 -20.62 -13.86 -10.12
C THR A 53 -20.83 -14.87 -8.99
N THR A 54 -19.96 -14.89 -7.97
CA THR A 54 -19.92 -16.01 -7.02
C THR A 54 -19.97 -15.66 -5.54
N TYR A 55 -19.79 -14.42 -5.07
CA TYR A 55 -19.52 -14.22 -3.62
C TYR A 55 -20.22 -13.08 -2.87
N TRP A 56 -20.75 -12.04 -3.52
CA TRP A 56 -21.45 -10.97 -2.78
C TRP A 56 -22.78 -11.42 -2.12
N SER A 57 -23.23 -12.65 -2.38
CA SER A 57 -24.47 -13.20 -1.83
C SER A 57 -24.50 -14.75 -1.73
N SER A 58 -23.35 -15.43 -1.78
CA SER A 58 -23.29 -16.90 -1.82
C SER A 58 -22.74 -17.52 -0.52
N PRO A 59 -23.26 -18.68 -0.05
CA PRO A 59 -22.84 -19.32 1.21
C PRO A 59 -21.51 -20.09 1.17
N ASP A 60 -20.75 -20.04 0.07
CA ASP A 60 -19.66 -21.00 -0.20
C ASP A 60 -18.26 -20.42 0.15
N MET A 61 -18.07 -19.88 1.37
CA MET A 61 -16.73 -19.49 1.88
C MET A 61 -15.70 -20.62 1.74
N ASP A 62 -16.13 -21.88 1.88
CA ASP A 62 -15.32 -23.07 1.68
C ASP A 62 -14.76 -23.18 0.24
N LEU A 63 -15.50 -22.69 -0.76
CA LEU A 63 -15.04 -22.65 -2.14
C LEU A 63 -13.97 -21.55 -2.33
N GLY A 64 -14.15 -20.38 -1.69
CA GLY A 64 -13.14 -19.31 -1.70
C GLY A 64 -11.81 -19.77 -1.08
N LEU A 65 -11.88 -20.35 0.12
CA LEU A 65 -10.72 -20.91 0.82
C LEU A 65 -10.02 -22.00 0.00
N SER A 66 -10.77 -22.92 -0.61
CA SER A 66 -10.18 -23.95 -1.46
C SER A 66 -9.56 -23.42 -2.76
N MET A 67 -9.88 -22.19 -3.17
CA MET A 67 -9.29 -21.51 -4.33
C MET A 67 -7.98 -20.76 -4.04
N ILE A 68 -7.69 -20.43 -2.77
CA ILE A 68 -6.43 -19.73 -2.40
C ILE A 68 -5.21 -20.48 -2.94
N LYS A 69 -5.15 -21.80 -2.70
CA LYS A 69 -4.00 -22.62 -3.11
C LYS A 69 -3.87 -22.79 -4.63
N PRO A 70 -4.92 -23.10 -5.40
CA PRO A 70 -4.87 -23.02 -6.87
C PRO A 70 -4.40 -21.66 -7.41
N LEU A 71 -4.89 -20.56 -6.83
CA LEU A 71 -4.50 -19.20 -7.24
C LEU A 71 -3.05 -18.90 -6.89
N ALA A 72 -2.57 -19.34 -5.72
CA ALA A 72 -1.16 -19.27 -5.34
C ALA A 72 -0.28 -20.01 -6.35
N VAL A 73 -0.67 -21.20 -6.78
CA VAL A 73 0.09 -21.94 -7.80
C VAL A 73 0.03 -21.22 -9.14
N LEU A 74 -1.12 -20.70 -9.56
CA LEU A 74 -1.19 -19.90 -10.77
C LEU A 74 -0.25 -18.69 -10.70
N PHE A 75 -0.20 -17.98 -9.58
CA PHE A 75 0.67 -16.82 -9.39
C PHE A 75 2.17 -17.16 -9.38
N LEU A 76 2.53 -18.32 -8.82
CA LEU A 76 3.92 -18.74 -8.65
C LEU A 76 4.48 -19.56 -9.83
N HIS A 77 3.62 -20.01 -10.74
CA HIS A 77 4.05 -20.93 -11.79
C HIS A 77 4.94 -20.21 -12.82
N PRO A 78 6.12 -20.77 -13.19
CA PRO A 78 7.08 -20.09 -14.08
C PRO A 78 6.56 -19.78 -15.49
N SER A 79 5.54 -20.49 -15.96
CA SER A 79 4.93 -20.26 -17.27
C SER A 79 3.76 -19.27 -17.24
N THR A 80 3.47 -18.67 -16.10
CA THR A 80 2.33 -17.78 -15.93
C THR A 80 2.54 -16.49 -16.71
N ASP A 81 1.59 -16.17 -17.58
CA ASP A 81 1.65 -14.95 -18.36
C ASP A 81 1.12 -13.73 -17.58
N LYS A 82 1.30 -12.52 -18.14
CA LYS A 82 0.86 -11.27 -17.50
C LYS A 82 -0.63 -11.25 -17.17
N PHE A 83 -1.47 -11.87 -18.01
CA PHE A 83 -2.92 -11.88 -17.80
C PHE A 83 -3.33 -12.86 -16.71
N GLN A 84 -2.67 -14.02 -16.63
CA GLN A 84 -2.86 -14.98 -15.54
C GLN A 84 -2.36 -14.41 -14.20
N ASN A 85 -1.23 -13.70 -14.19
CA ASN A 85 -0.76 -12.96 -13.02
C ASN A 85 -1.77 -11.89 -12.58
N PHE A 86 -2.28 -11.10 -13.53
CA PHE A 86 -3.35 -10.13 -13.26
C PHE A 86 -4.57 -10.80 -12.60
N LEU A 87 -5.04 -11.92 -13.16
CA LEU A 87 -6.20 -12.63 -12.64
C LEU A 87 -5.94 -13.19 -11.23
N ALA A 88 -4.76 -13.77 -11.01
CA ALA A 88 -4.38 -14.32 -9.73
C ALA A 88 -4.31 -13.24 -8.65
N LEU A 89 -3.67 -12.10 -8.94
CA LEU A 89 -3.57 -10.97 -8.00
C LEU A 89 -4.95 -10.40 -7.66
N GLU A 90 -5.81 -10.15 -8.64
CA GLU A 90 -7.18 -9.66 -8.41
C GLU A 90 -8.00 -10.65 -7.56
N SER A 91 -7.94 -11.95 -7.88
CA SER A 91 -8.67 -12.98 -7.13
C SER A 91 -8.13 -13.15 -5.72
N LEU A 92 -6.80 -13.16 -5.53
CA LEU A 92 -6.19 -13.27 -4.20
C LEU A 92 -6.50 -12.04 -3.35
N SER A 93 -6.46 -10.84 -3.93
CA SER A 93 -6.86 -9.59 -3.26
C SER A 93 -8.31 -9.66 -2.77
N TYR A 94 -9.20 -10.15 -3.64
CA TYR A 94 -10.61 -10.33 -3.30
C TYR A 94 -10.82 -11.33 -2.16
N LEU A 95 -10.02 -12.39 -2.10
CA LEU A 95 -10.11 -13.42 -1.07
C LEU A 95 -9.47 -13.00 0.26
N SER A 96 -8.49 -12.08 0.28
CA SER A 96 -7.94 -11.51 1.52
C SER A 96 -8.88 -10.52 2.26
N GLY A 97 -10.19 -10.73 2.15
CA GLY A 97 -11.20 -9.87 2.77
C GLY A 97 -11.43 -10.15 4.27
N SER A 98 -10.86 -11.22 4.81
CA SER A 98 -10.94 -11.59 6.23
C SER A 98 -9.56 -11.96 6.81
N GLU A 99 -9.43 -11.91 8.14
CA GLU A 99 -8.20 -12.33 8.84
C GLU A 99 -7.88 -13.81 8.59
N ASP A 100 -8.88 -14.69 8.58
CA ASP A 100 -8.68 -16.13 8.38
C ASP A 100 -8.20 -16.45 6.96
N ASP A 101 -8.81 -15.83 5.94
CA ASP A 101 -8.41 -16.01 4.54
C ASP A 101 -7.00 -15.44 4.28
N THR A 102 -6.71 -14.28 4.87
CA THR A 102 -5.40 -13.65 4.78
C THR A 102 -4.34 -14.52 5.44
N ALA A 103 -4.61 -15.05 6.64
CA ALA A 103 -3.70 -15.96 7.32
C ALA A 103 -3.39 -17.22 6.47
N GLU A 104 -4.39 -17.78 5.76
CA GLU A 104 -4.16 -18.91 4.85
C GLU A 104 -3.30 -18.52 3.64
N ILE A 105 -3.46 -17.31 3.08
CA ILE A 105 -2.58 -16.78 2.03
C ILE A 105 -1.14 -16.62 2.56
N LEU A 106 -0.98 -16.06 3.76
CA LEU A 106 0.32 -15.81 4.38
C LEU A 106 1.09 -17.07 4.75
N ARG A 107 0.43 -18.24 4.82
CA ARG A 107 1.09 -19.56 4.95
C ARG A 107 1.92 -19.94 3.73
N TRP A 108 1.79 -19.24 2.61
CA TRP A 108 2.55 -19.52 1.40
C TRP A 108 3.61 -18.43 1.22
N SER A 109 4.74 -18.54 1.92
CA SER A 109 5.76 -17.47 1.96
C SER A 109 6.25 -17.05 0.58
N GLN A 110 6.25 -17.98 -0.38
CA GLN A 110 6.64 -17.78 -1.77
C GLN A 110 5.79 -16.74 -2.49
N ILE A 111 4.50 -16.61 -2.12
CA ILE A 111 3.61 -15.56 -2.64
C ILE A 111 4.18 -14.19 -2.28
N LEU A 112 4.70 -14.05 -1.06
CA LEU A 112 5.24 -12.79 -0.56
C LEU A 112 6.56 -12.43 -1.25
N ASP A 113 7.42 -13.42 -1.49
CA ASP A 113 8.67 -13.23 -2.22
C ASP A 113 8.41 -12.83 -3.67
N GLN A 114 7.45 -13.48 -4.33
CA GLN A 114 7.03 -13.14 -5.69
C GLN A 114 6.37 -11.76 -5.75
N LEU A 115 5.55 -11.41 -4.75
CA LEU A 115 4.91 -10.11 -4.66
C LEU A 115 5.93 -8.98 -4.49
N ASP A 116 6.89 -9.14 -3.57
CA ASP A 116 8.00 -8.19 -3.40
C ASP A 116 8.77 -8.04 -4.72
N GLY A 117 9.08 -9.16 -5.40
CA GLY A 117 9.78 -9.14 -6.69
C GLY A 117 9.03 -8.39 -7.80
N ILE A 118 7.70 -8.54 -7.87
CA ILE A 118 6.87 -7.79 -8.84
C ILE A 118 6.84 -6.30 -8.48
N ILE A 119 6.63 -5.96 -7.22
CA ILE A 119 6.60 -4.56 -6.76
C ILE A 119 7.93 -3.84 -7.07
N GLU A 120 9.06 -4.55 -6.96
CA GLU A 120 10.37 -3.96 -7.23
C GLU A 120 10.71 -3.85 -8.72
N SER A 121 10.22 -4.77 -9.56
CA SER A 121 10.66 -4.88 -10.96
C SER A 121 9.68 -4.32 -11.98
N GLU A 122 8.39 -4.60 -11.83
CA GLU A 122 7.30 -4.17 -12.72
C GLU A 122 6.06 -3.88 -11.87
N PRO A 123 6.07 -2.80 -11.07
CA PRO A 123 4.97 -2.48 -10.18
C PRO A 123 3.67 -2.29 -10.98
N SER A 124 2.59 -2.83 -10.45
CA SER A 124 1.26 -2.73 -11.04
C SER A 124 0.24 -2.40 -9.97
N LYS A 125 -0.87 -1.76 -10.37
CA LYS A 125 -2.01 -1.51 -9.47
C LYS A 125 -2.48 -2.78 -8.79
N GLN A 126 -2.53 -3.91 -9.50
CA GLN A 126 -2.95 -5.21 -8.98
C GLN A 126 -2.04 -5.71 -7.87
N ALA A 127 -0.72 -5.60 -8.05
CA ALA A 127 0.24 -6.02 -7.03
C ALA A 127 0.11 -5.17 -5.77
N ILE A 128 -0.08 -3.85 -5.94
CA ILE A 128 -0.25 -2.94 -4.81
C ILE A 128 -1.59 -3.17 -4.10
N HIS A 129 -2.67 -3.40 -4.84
CA HIS A 129 -3.98 -3.74 -4.28
C HIS A 129 -3.92 -5.05 -3.48
N PHE A 130 -3.21 -6.06 -3.98
CA PHE A 130 -3.03 -7.30 -3.24
C PHE A 130 -2.19 -7.09 -1.98
N MET A 131 -1.13 -6.30 -2.05
CA MET A 131 -0.38 -5.93 -0.86
C MET A 131 -1.26 -5.18 0.15
N ASP A 132 -2.09 -4.23 -0.30
CA ASP A 132 -2.99 -3.44 0.54
C ASP A 132 -4.02 -4.33 1.25
N SER A 133 -4.59 -5.30 0.54
CA SER A 133 -5.56 -6.23 1.13
C SER A 133 -4.93 -7.12 2.21
N LEU A 134 -3.65 -7.47 2.07
CA LEU A 134 -2.89 -8.18 3.11
C LEU A 134 -2.60 -7.33 4.36
N LEU A 135 -2.70 -5.99 4.30
CA LEU A 135 -2.42 -5.11 5.44
C LEU A 135 -3.43 -5.25 6.59
N CYS A 136 -4.60 -5.87 6.34
CA CYS A 136 -5.55 -6.17 7.41
C CYS A 136 -4.93 -7.09 8.49
N ASP A 137 -4.03 -8.00 8.08
CA ASP A 137 -3.40 -8.96 8.98
C ASP A 137 -2.16 -8.36 9.68
N PRO A 138 -2.07 -8.41 11.03
CA PRO A 138 -0.90 -7.94 11.77
C PRO A 138 0.42 -8.64 11.40
N ALA A 139 0.39 -9.91 11.02
CA ALA A 139 1.58 -10.68 10.65
C ALA A 139 2.21 -10.14 9.36
N TYR A 140 1.40 -9.71 8.39
CA TYR A 140 1.92 -9.09 7.17
C TYR A 140 2.53 -7.71 7.45
N ARG A 141 1.89 -6.89 8.30
CA ARG A 141 2.37 -5.55 8.67
C ARG A 141 3.78 -5.55 9.27
N LYS A 142 4.14 -6.60 10.01
CA LYS A 142 5.48 -6.78 10.59
C LYS A 142 6.62 -6.81 9.55
N ARG A 143 6.30 -6.96 8.25
CA ARG A 143 7.30 -6.88 7.17
C ARG A 143 7.80 -5.45 6.91
N PHE A 144 7.14 -4.42 7.45
CA PHE A 144 7.45 -3.00 7.22
C PHE A 144 8.02 -2.27 8.44
N ALA A 145 8.13 -2.93 9.59
CA ALA A 145 8.66 -2.36 10.81
C ALA A 145 9.54 -3.38 11.56
N PRO A 146 10.51 -2.94 12.38
CA PRO A 146 11.29 -3.85 13.19
C PRO A 146 10.39 -4.55 14.23
N PRO A 147 10.71 -5.80 14.62
CA PRO A 147 10.09 -6.42 15.79
C PRO A 147 10.41 -5.59 17.05
N GLU A 148 9.43 -5.35 17.92
CA GLU A 148 9.53 -4.48 19.10
C GLU A 148 10.73 -4.81 20.02
N ASP A 149 11.18 -6.07 20.04
CA ASP A 149 12.27 -6.57 20.89
C ASP A 149 13.57 -6.93 20.14
N SER A 150 13.69 -6.59 18.85
CA SER A 150 14.84 -7.04 18.05
C SER A 150 16.08 -6.18 18.27
N THR A 151 17.16 -6.82 18.75
CA THR A 151 18.53 -6.26 18.74
C THR A 151 19.24 -6.49 17.41
N GLN A 152 18.60 -7.21 16.46
CA GLN A 152 19.18 -7.53 15.16
C GLN A 152 18.85 -6.41 14.16
N ILE A 153 19.90 -5.91 13.50
CA ILE A 153 19.80 -4.95 12.39
C ILE A 153 19.41 -5.71 11.13
N ASP A 154 18.17 -6.21 11.08
CA ASP A 154 17.57 -6.55 9.79
C ASP A 154 17.18 -5.23 9.11
N THR A 155 17.73 -4.92 7.94
CA THR A 155 17.36 -3.69 7.21
C THR A 155 16.35 -3.96 6.10
N ALA A 156 15.90 -5.20 5.91
CA ALA A 156 15.00 -5.57 4.82
C ALA A 156 13.67 -4.82 4.91
N TYR A 157 13.12 -4.62 6.11
CA TYR A 157 11.90 -3.84 6.31
C TYR A 157 12.09 -2.36 5.90
N MET A 158 13.26 -1.77 6.15
CA MET A 158 13.56 -0.39 5.75
C MET A 158 13.65 -0.27 4.24
N THR A 159 14.36 -1.20 3.59
CA THR A 159 14.46 -1.23 2.12
C THR A 159 13.08 -1.40 1.51
N ARG A 160 12.27 -2.33 2.01
CA ARG A 160 10.90 -2.57 1.54
C ARG A 160 10.04 -1.33 1.70
N LEU A 161 10.03 -0.70 2.87
CA LEU A 161 9.27 0.52 3.11
C LEU A 161 9.75 1.69 2.23
N LYS A 162 11.06 1.83 2.05
CA LYS A 162 11.64 2.86 1.18
C LYS A 162 11.26 2.66 -0.28
N ASN A 163 11.38 1.44 -0.79
CA ASN A 163 10.96 1.08 -2.15
C ASN A 163 9.48 1.37 -2.34
N PHE A 164 8.67 1.03 -1.33
CA PHE A 164 7.24 1.29 -1.36
C PHE A 164 6.89 2.79 -1.40
N ILE A 165 7.56 3.63 -0.58
CA ILE A 165 7.38 5.09 -0.62
C ILE A 165 7.83 5.69 -1.97
N LEU A 166 8.80 5.08 -2.65
CA LEU A 166 9.23 5.54 -3.97
C LEU A 166 8.17 5.30 -5.05
N LEU A 167 7.26 4.32 -4.88
CA LEU A 167 6.18 4.07 -5.84
C LEU A 167 5.21 5.24 -6.00
N ILE A 168 5.15 6.15 -5.02
CA ILE A 168 4.37 7.39 -5.11
C ILE A 168 4.86 8.29 -6.26
N LYS A 169 6.08 8.08 -6.75
CA LYS A 169 6.67 8.83 -7.86
C LYS A 169 6.51 8.15 -9.22
N GLU A 170 5.88 6.99 -9.28
CA GLU A 170 5.71 6.27 -10.54
C GLU A 170 4.89 7.08 -11.55
N GLU A 171 5.29 7.00 -12.82
CA GLU A 171 4.61 7.72 -13.92
C GLU A 171 3.21 7.12 -14.20
N ASP A 172 3.02 5.85 -13.89
CA ASP A 172 1.71 5.20 -14.01
C ASP A 172 0.77 5.70 -12.90
N HIS A 173 -0.27 6.42 -13.32
CA HIS A 173 -1.27 7.02 -12.44
C HIS A 173 -2.01 6.03 -11.57
N HIS A 174 -2.20 4.81 -12.07
CA HIS A 174 -2.84 3.76 -11.30
C HIS A 174 -1.91 3.19 -10.23
N VAL A 175 -0.60 3.20 -10.46
CA VAL A 175 0.41 2.66 -9.54
C VAL A 175 0.66 3.62 -8.39
N HIS A 176 0.97 4.89 -8.65
CA HIS A 176 1.25 5.83 -7.55
C HIS A 176 0.03 6.07 -6.66
N CYS A 177 -1.18 6.08 -7.23
CA CYS A 177 -2.40 6.33 -6.48
C CYS A 177 -2.71 5.15 -5.56
N ALA A 178 -2.57 3.93 -6.08
CA ALA A 178 -2.67 2.72 -5.28
C ALA A 178 -1.60 2.70 -4.18
N ALA A 179 -0.36 3.10 -4.49
CA ALA A 179 0.74 3.12 -3.52
C ALA A 179 0.48 4.10 -2.37
N ALA A 180 -0.01 5.31 -2.68
CA ALA A 180 -0.35 6.29 -1.66
C ALA A 180 -1.50 5.81 -0.76
N SER A 181 -2.56 5.22 -1.35
CA SER A 181 -3.66 4.64 -0.60
C SER A 181 -3.20 3.51 0.34
N ALA A 182 -2.36 2.60 -0.18
CA ALA A 182 -1.83 1.51 0.62
C ALA A 182 -0.87 1.99 1.72
N LEU A 183 -0.08 3.05 1.47
CA LEU A 183 0.77 3.66 2.51
C LEU A 183 -0.08 4.35 3.59
N TRP A 184 -1.20 4.96 3.20
CA TRP A 184 -2.14 5.51 4.16
C TRP A 184 -2.72 4.43 5.07
N ASN A 185 -3.16 3.29 4.51
CA ASN A 185 -3.64 2.15 5.28
C ASN A 185 -2.54 1.56 6.19
N LEU A 186 -1.31 1.43 5.69
CA LEU A 186 -0.18 0.93 6.47
C LEU A 186 0.14 1.83 7.67
N THR A 187 0.21 3.15 7.46
CA THR A 187 0.47 4.12 8.54
C THR A 187 -0.70 4.26 9.52
N HIS A 188 -1.93 4.03 9.06
CA HIS A 188 -3.10 4.00 9.93
C HIS A 188 -3.06 2.79 10.88
N SER A 189 -2.67 1.64 10.35
CA SER A 189 -2.73 0.36 11.03
C SER A 189 -1.44 -0.05 11.75
N SER A 190 -0.30 0.61 11.50
CA SER A 190 0.97 0.31 12.17
C SER A 190 1.65 1.58 12.73
N PRO A 191 1.47 1.84 14.04
CA PRO A 191 2.22 2.87 14.77
C PRO A 191 3.75 2.74 14.63
N GLU A 192 4.25 1.51 14.52
CA GLU A 192 5.68 1.20 14.43
C GLU A 192 6.27 1.74 13.13
N VAL A 193 5.55 1.64 12.01
CA VAL A 193 5.94 2.23 10.72
C VAL A 193 6.04 3.75 10.84
N CYS A 194 5.05 4.40 11.47
CA CYS A 194 5.06 5.84 11.67
C CYS A 194 6.27 6.29 12.50
N LYS A 195 6.54 5.61 13.63
CA LYS A 195 7.73 5.88 14.47
C LYS A 195 9.03 5.64 13.71
N LEU A 196 9.09 4.60 12.91
CA LEU A 196 10.26 4.31 12.06
C LEU A 196 10.51 5.45 11.06
N ILE A 197 9.49 5.91 10.35
CA ILE A 197 9.61 7.04 9.40
C ILE A 197 10.14 8.30 10.11
N LEU A 198 9.62 8.60 11.30
CA LEU A 198 10.03 9.76 12.10
C LEU A 198 11.48 9.67 12.61
N SER A 199 11.91 8.48 12.99
CA SER A 199 13.24 8.24 13.58
C SER A 199 14.35 8.08 12.54
N ASP A 200 14.03 7.61 11.33
CA ASP A 200 15.01 7.38 10.27
C ASP A 200 15.08 8.54 9.26
N PRO A 201 16.22 9.25 9.16
CA PRO A 201 16.38 10.36 8.24
C PRO A 201 16.25 9.97 6.76
N SER A 202 16.64 8.75 6.38
CA SER A 202 16.53 8.32 4.98
C SER A 202 15.08 8.10 4.57
N LEU A 203 14.23 7.55 5.45
CA LEU A 203 12.81 7.37 5.20
C LEU A 203 12.07 8.69 5.19
N THR A 204 12.32 9.56 6.18
CA THR A 204 11.81 10.95 6.20
C THR A 204 12.16 11.67 4.90
N GLU A 205 13.43 11.64 4.49
CA GLU A 205 13.90 12.28 3.26
C GLU A 205 13.23 11.70 2.01
N THR A 206 13.03 10.39 1.96
CA THR A 206 12.36 9.72 0.84
C THR A 206 10.90 10.13 0.75
N LEU A 207 10.19 10.14 1.89
CA LEU A 207 8.78 10.55 1.97
C LEU A 207 8.59 12.00 1.52
N LEU A 208 9.40 12.93 2.03
CA LEU A 208 9.35 14.34 1.65
C LEU A 208 9.64 14.54 0.15
N LYS A 209 10.66 13.85 -0.38
CA LYS A 209 10.98 13.90 -1.80
C LYS A 209 9.87 13.32 -2.68
N SER A 210 9.24 12.22 -2.26
CA SER A 210 8.10 11.60 -2.95
C SER A 210 6.90 12.52 -2.97
N PHE A 211 6.52 13.05 -1.81
CA PHE A 211 5.38 13.93 -1.70
C PHE A 211 5.56 15.23 -2.49
N ARG A 212 6.70 15.92 -2.35
CA ARG A 212 6.99 17.16 -3.09
C ARG A 212 6.96 16.96 -4.61
N GLN A 213 7.56 15.88 -5.09
CA GLN A 213 7.61 15.60 -6.52
C GLN A 213 6.21 15.33 -7.07
N TRP A 214 5.41 14.57 -6.33
CA TRP A 214 4.04 14.27 -6.71
C TRP A 214 3.13 15.52 -6.66
N SER A 215 3.18 16.32 -5.60
CA SER A 215 2.33 17.51 -5.43
C SER A 215 2.54 18.56 -6.54
N GLY A 216 3.74 18.61 -7.12
CA GLY A 216 4.07 19.44 -8.28
C GLY A 216 3.81 18.78 -9.64
N GLY A 217 3.19 17.61 -9.66
CA GLY A 217 2.86 16.84 -10.86
C GLY A 217 1.71 17.43 -11.69
N GLU A 218 1.41 16.77 -12.82
CA GLU A 218 0.30 17.19 -13.68
C GLU A 218 -1.04 17.04 -12.96
N ARG A 219 -1.80 18.13 -12.91
CA ARG A 219 -3.17 18.16 -12.40
C ARG A 219 -4.07 17.42 -13.40
N ASP A 220 -4.58 16.25 -13.05
CA ASP A 220 -5.34 15.41 -13.97
C ASP A 220 -6.86 15.49 -13.78
N VAL A 221 -7.58 15.28 -14.88
CA VAL A 221 -9.06 15.27 -14.92
C VAL A 221 -9.64 13.94 -14.41
N ALA A 222 -8.81 12.89 -14.28
CA ALA A 222 -9.25 11.57 -13.86
C ALA A 222 -9.32 11.42 -12.33
N GLY A 223 -8.94 12.46 -11.57
CA GLY A 223 -9.01 12.52 -10.12
C GLY A 223 -7.84 11.86 -9.39
N PHE A 224 -6.78 11.43 -10.08
CA PHE A 224 -5.62 10.80 -9.44
C PHE A 224 -4.85 11.79 -8.56
N TYR A 225 -4.76 13.05 -8.98
CA TYR A 225 -4.16 14.15 -8.23
C TYR A 225 -4.83 14.31 -6.86
N LEU A 226 -6.16 14.43 -6.84
CA LEU A 226 -6.94 14.54 -5.61
C LEU A 226 -6.82 13.29 -4.74
N SER A 227 -7.01 12.10 -5.32
CA SER A 227 -7.00 10.84 -4.57
C SER A 227 -5.63 10.56 -3.92
N THR A 228 -4.56 10.78 -4.67
CA THR A 228 -3.18 10.59 -4.17
C THR A 228 -2.85 11.65 -3.13
N SER A 229 -3.25 12.92 -3.35
CA SER A 229 -3.06 13.99 -2.38
C SER A 229 -3.78 13.69 -1.06
N GLY A 230 -5.06 13.33 -1.09
CA GLY A 230 -5.81 12.96 0.11
C GLY A 230 -5.18 11.80 0.88
N SER A 231 -4.74 10.76 0.16
CA SER A 231 -4.03 9.63 0.79
C SER A 231 -2.73 10.08 1.46
N MET A 232 -1.95 10.95 0.82
CA MET A 232 -0.70 11.46 1.38
C MET A 232 -0.94 12.39 2.58
N ILE A 233 -1.95 13.25 2.56
CA ILE A 233 -2.36 14.02 3.75
C ILE A 233 -2.72 13.06 4.88
N GLY A 234 -3.49 12.01 4.60
CA GLY A 234 -3.79 10.93 5.54
C GLY A 234 -2.54 10.28 6.14
N VAL A 235 -1.50 10.01 5.33
CA VAL A 235 -0.19 9.50 5.78
C VAL A 235 0.45 10.45 6.79
N PHE A 236 0.58 11.74 6.45
CA PHE A 236 1.17 12.72 7.37
C PHE A 236 0.36 12.86 8.66
N THR A 237 -0.97 12.87 8.56
CA THR A 237 -1.88 12.91 9.72
C THR A 237 -1.71 11.67 10.62
N ASN A 238 -1.57 10.47 10.05
CA ASN A 238 -1.31 9.26 10.83
C ASN A 238 0.06 9.29 11.51
N ILE A 239 1.10 9.74 10.81
CA ILE A 239 2.45 9.89 11.38
C ILE A 239 2.42 10.92 12.52
N TYR A 240 1.74 12.04 12.31
CA TYR A 240 1.53 13.08 13.31
C TYR A 240 0.91 12.50 14.59
N LYS A 241 -0.17 11.72 14.47
CA LYS A 241 -0.86 11.11 15.64
C LYS A 241 0.03 10.22 16.50
N GLN A 242 1.19 9.79 16.00
CA GLN A 242 2.17 8.99 16.74
C GLN A 242 3.27 9.81 17.42
N LEU A 243 3.24 11.15 17.30
CA LEU A 243 4.19 12.02 17.97
C LEU A 243 3.92 12.07 19.47
N ASP A 244 4.89 11.61 20.24
CA ASP A 244 4.96 11.79 21.69
C ASP A 244 6.03 12.84 22.02
N CYS A 245 5.95 14.00 21.37
CA CYS A 245 6.91 15.09 21.56
C CYS A 245 6.45 15.99 22.71
N SER A 246 7.29 16.12 23.74
CA SER A 246 7.15 17.19 24.72
C SER A 246 7.31 18.55 24.03
N PRO A 247 6.71 19.63 24.55
CA PRO A 247 6.98 21.00 24.11
C PRO A 247 8.47 21.38 24.10
N GLU A 248 9.30 20.64 24.84
CA GLU A 248 10.74 20.86 24.99
C GLU A 248 11.61 20.09 23.98
N ASP A 249 11.07 19.08 23.29
CA ASP A 249 11.83 18.26 22.35
C ASP A 249 12.11 19.00 21.02
N ASN A 250 13.14 18.60 20.27
CA ASN A 250 13.30 19.13 18.92
C ASN A 250 12.13 18.63 18.04
N PRO A 251 11.55 19.50 17.20
CA PRO A 251 10.49 19.07 16.31
C PRO A 251 11.02 18.03 15.32
N PRO A 252 10.22 17.00 14.97
CA PRO A 252 10.62 16.03 13.95
C PRO A 252 10.93 16.74 12.64
N ALA A 253 12.06 16.38 12.02
CA ALA A 253 12.51 16.99 10.77
C ALA A 253 11.43 16.97 9.68
N LEU A 254 10.60 15.92 9.68
CA LEU A 254 9.48 15.74 8.75
C LEU A 254 8.51 16.93 8.70
N PHE A 255 8.12 17.48 9.86
CA PHE A 255 7.05 18.50 9.95
C PHE A 255 7.56 19.93 9.87
N VAL A 256 8.87 20.13 9.97
CA VAL A 256 9.50 21.44 9.83
C VAL A 256 10.20 21.63 8.50
N ASP A 257 10.10 20.66 7.58
CA ASP A 257 10.73 20.73 6.28
C ASP A 257 9.87 21.51 5.27
N ASP A 258 10.46 22.52 4.62
CA ASP A 258 9.79 23.40 3.65
C ASP A 258 9.13 22.64 2.49
N ARG A 259 9.63 21.44 2.14
CA ARG A 259 9.05 20.63 1.06
C ARG A 259 7.66 20.11 1.39
N LEU A 260 7.38 19.81 2.66
CA LEU A 260 6.04 19.44 3.11
C LEU A 260 5.11 20.65 2.96
N HIS A 261 5.50 21.78 3.54
CA HIS A 261 4.71 23.02 3.53
C HIS A 261 4.38 23.51 2.11
N TYR A 262 5.38 23.51 1.24
CA TYR A 262 5.19 23.86 -0.17
C TYR A 262 4.21 22.92 -0.88
N ALA A 263 4.30 21.62 -0.62
CA ALA A 263 3.40 20.63 -1.20
C ALA A 263 1.96 20.80 -0.69
N LEU A 264 1.76 21.08 0.60
CA LEU A 264 0.46 21.42 1.17
C LEU A 264 -0.16 22.65 0.48
N TRP A 265 0.65 23.70 0.29
CA TRP A 265 0.21 24.91 -0.39
C TRP A 265 -0.19 24.66 -1.85
N LEU A 266 0.57 23.85 -2.61
CA LEU A 266 0.21 23.48 -3.99
C LEU A 266 -1.15 22.77 -4.09
N ILE A 267 -1.46 21.92 -3.11
CA ILE A 267 -2.73 21.19 -3.04
C ILE A 267 -3.88 22.16 -2.71
N ASP A 268 -3.67 23.06 -1.74
CA ASP A 268 -4.66 24.09 -1.37
C ASP A 268 -4.96 25.01 -2.56
N ASP A 269 -3.93 25.50 -3.25
CA ASP A 269 -4.04 26.33 -4.46
C ASP A 269 -4.85 25.63 -5.56
N TYR A 270 -4.50 24.37 -5.86
CA TYR A 270 -5.23 23.57 -6.84
C TYR A 270 -6.72 23.41 -6.50
N CYS A 271 -7.02 23.07 -5.25
CA CYS A 271 -8.40 22.90 -4.80
C CYS A 271 -9.15 24.24 -4.81
N GLY A 272 -8.45 25.35 -4.57
CA GLY A 272 -8.99 26.71 -4.68
C GLY A 272 -9.47 27.00 -6.09
N GLU A 273 -8.61 26.78 -7.09
CA GLU A 273 -8.96 26.92 -8.52
C GLU A 273 -10.10 25.96 -8.92
N GLY A 274 -10.06 24.70 -8.49
CA GLY A 274 -11.07 23.69 -8.82
C GLY A 274 -12.46 24.05 -8.29
N MET A 275 -12.55 24.63 -7.09
CA MET A 275 -13.81 25.12 -6.52
C MET A 275 -14.36 26.35 -7.24
N GLU A 276 -13.52 27.22 -7.80
CA GLU A 276 -13.96 28.32 -8.67
C GLU A 276 -14.62 27.82 -9.97
N HIS A 277 -14.28 26.58 -10.37
CA HIS A 277 -14.75 25.94 -11.61
C HIS A 277 -15.83 24.87 -11.41
N GLY A 278 -16.24 24.56 -10.18
CA GLY A 278 -17.41 23.73 -9.88
C GLY A 278 -17.15 22.33 -9.30
N GLU A 279 -15.91 21.99 -8.95
CA GLU A 279 -15.54 20.73 -8.31
C GLU A 279 -15.57 20.89 -6.77
N PHE A 280 -16.75 20.67 -6.17
CA PHE A 280 -17.03 21.29 -4.86
C PHE A 280 -16.77 20.45 -3.61
N LYS A 281 -16.93 19.12 -3.65
CA LYS A 281 -16.92 18.33 -2.40
C LYS A 281 -15.52 17.82 -2.08
N ASP A 282 -14.93 17.06 -3.01
CA ASP A 282 -13.66 16.40 -2.76
C ASP A 282 -12.51 17.42 -2.57
N CYS A 283 -12.50 18.52 -3.33
CA CYS A 283 -11.57 19.64 -3.14
C CYS A 283 -11.76 20.37 -1.81
N ARG A 284 -13.01 20.51 -1.34
CA ARG A 284 -13.28 21.17 -0.06
C ARG A 284 -12.83 20.30 1.11
N ASP A 285 -13.22 19.03 1.10
CA ASP A 285 -12.85 18.08 2.13
C ASP A 285 -11.30 18.00 2.22
N LEU A 286 -10.61 17.99 1.07
CA LEU A 286 -9.14 18.00 1.03
C LEU A 286 -8.52 19.32 1.53
N GLN A 287 -9.10 20.49 1.21
CA GLN A 287 -8.63 21.76 1.78
C GLN A 287 -8.80 21.83 3.29
N ASP A 288 -9.90 21.29 3.82
CA ASP A 288 -10.13 21.24 5.26
C ASP A 288 -9.05 20.37 5.93
N ASP A 289 -8.74 19.19 5.37
CA ASP A 289 -7.68 18.31 5.86
C ASP A 289 -6.28 18.96 5.79
N VAL A 290 -5.97 19.65 4.69
CA VAL A 290 -4.71 20.38 4.49
C VAL A 290 -4.59 21.52 5.51
N THR A 291 -5.68 22.26 5.72
CA THR A 291 -5.73 23.38 6.68
C THR A 291 -5.56 22.87 8.11
N GLU A 292 -6.24 21.78 8.48
CA GLU A 292 -6.08 21.15 9.81
C GLU A 292 -4.63 20.75 10.07
N LEU A 293 -4.00 20.06 9.11
CA LEU A 293 -2.61 19.63 9.23
C LEU A 293 -1.65 20.83 9.32
N SER A 294 -1.82 21.84 8.48
CA SER A 294 -1.00 23.06 8.48
C SER A 294 -1.11 23.81 9.81
N THR A 295 -2.35 24.05 10.27
CA THR A 295 -2.66 24.69 11.56
C THR A 295 -1.93 24.00 12.69
N TRP A 296 -2.04 22.66 12.72
CA TRP A 296 -1.46 21.88 13.79
C TRP A 296 0.07 22.00 13.81
N ILE A 297 0.72 21.93 12.65
CA ILE A 297 2.18 22.08 12.54
C ILE A 297 2.61 23.44 13.09
N VAL A 298 1.87 24.50 12.77
CA VAL A 298 2.12 25.86 13.27
C VAL A 298 1.91 25.90 14.79
N ASP A 299 0.73 25.54 15.29
CA ASP A 299 0.42 25.63 16.73
C ASP A 299 1.43 24.89 17.63
N ASN A 300 2.00 23.78 17.14
CA ASN A 300 2.91 22.95 17.94
C ASN A 300 4.39 23.32 17.78
N PHE A 301 4.78 23.91 16.64
CA PHE A 301 6.18 24.17 16.31
C PHE A 301 6.50 25.63 16.00
N GLU A 302 5.53 26.55 16.03
CA GLU A 302 5.71 27.96 15.71
C GLU A 302 6.78 28.62 16.59
N ALA A 303 6.81 28.32 17.89
CA ALA A 303 7.82 28.87 18.80
C ALA A 303 9.26 28.42 18.48
N ARG A 304 9.44 27.42 17.61
CA ARG A 304 10.72 26.74 17.30
C ARG A 304 11.29 27.14 15.92
N LYS A 305 10.70 28.18 15.31
CA LYS A 305 11.08 28.97 14.11
C LYS A 305 12.54 28.82 13.64
N LYS A 306 12.77 27.89 12.71
CA LYS A 306 13.95 27.88 11.81
C LYS A 306 13.60 27.94 10.32
N PHE A 307 12.32 28.05 9.97
CA PHE A 307 11.81 28.01 8.61
C PHE A 307 10.74 29.09 8.39
N ASN A 308 10.54 29.53 7.15
CA ASN A 308 9.59 30.59 6.81
C ASN A 308 8.17 29.99 6.76
N HIS A 309 7.30 30.40 7.69
CA HIS A 309 5.97 29.81 7.89
C HIS A 309 5.03 29.94 6.70
N PHE A 310 4.24 28.90 6.50
CA PHE A 310 2.89 29.03 5.97
C PHE A 310 1.89 28.41 6.94
N ASP A 311 1.07 29.27 7.52
CA ASP A 311 -0.17 28.89 8.16
C ASP A 311 -1.29 29.07 7.13
N LEU A 312 -1.86 27.97 6.65
CA LEU A 312 -2.95 28.03 5.69
C LEU A 312 -4.27 28.54 6.32
N ASN A 313 -4.37 28.68 7.66
CA ASN A 313 -5.53 29.33 8.30
C ASN A 313 -5.73 30.80 7.92
N GLY A 314 -4.75 31.44 7.29
CA GLY A 314 -4.86 32.82 6.81
C GLY A 314 -5.13 32.97 5.31
N ARG A 315 -4.96 31.91 4.50
CA ARG A 315 -4.95 31.95 3.02
C ARG A 315 -4.20 33.16 2.41
N GLU A 316 -3.14 33.65 3.06
CA GLU A 316 -2.31 34.70 2.49
C GLU A 316 -1.36 34.08 1.46
N SER A 317 -1.35 34.65 0.25
CA SER A 317 -0.61 34.10 -0.90
C SER A 317 0.87 33.93 -0.56
N ALA A 318 1.38 32.74 -0.81
CA ALA A 318 2.80 32.49 -0.78
C ALA A 318 3.57 33.38 -1.74
N ASP A 319 4.60 34.06 -1.23
CA ASP A 319 5.62 34.65 -2.09
C ASP A 319 6.40 33.49 -2.73
N TYR A 320 6.14 33.25 -4.02
CA TYR A 320 6.69 32.13 -4.81
C TYR A 320 8.22 32.03 -4.72
N ASP A 321 8.91 33.15 -4.49
CA ASP A 321 10.37 33.20 -4.40
C ASP A 321 10.91 32.65 -3.07
N ALA A 322 10.08 32.46 -2.04
CA ALA A 322 10.49 31.91 -0.75
C ALA A 322 10.74 30.38 -0.76
N TYR A 323 10.38 29.70 -1.85
CA TYR A 323 10.33 28.23 -1.95
C TYR A 323 11.30 27.61 -2.98
N ARG A 324 12.14 28.44 -3.60
CA ARG A 324 13.16 28.01 -4.58
C ARG A 324 14.48 27.59 -3.94
#